data_AF-A0A7X7AUV2-F1
#
_entry.id   AF-A0A7X7AUV2-F1
#
_cell.length_a   1.000
_cell.length_b   1.000
_cell.length_c   1.000
_cell.angle_alpha   90.00
_cell.angle_beta   90.00
_cell.angle_gamma   90.00
#
_symmetry.space_group_name_H-M   'P 1'
#
loop_
_entity.id
_entity.type
_entity.pdbx_description
1 polymer ?
#
loop_
_entity_poly.entity_id
_entity_poly.type
_entity_poly.pdbx_seq_one_letter_code
_entity_poly.pdbx_strand_id
1 'polypeptide(L)' 'MSILQTDIQFVPGIGPQRASVLNKELDIFTLEDLFRYYP' A
#
# COMPACT_ATOMS: atom_id res chain seq x y z
N MET A 1 16.99 -2.95 6.28
CA MET A 1 15.54 -3.12 5.99
C MET A 1 15.14 -2.03 5.01
N SER A 2 14.57 -2.40 3.86
CA SER A 2 14.02 -1.44 2.90
C SER A 2 12.64 -1.00 3.39
N ILE A 3 12.46 0.29 3.65
CA ILE A 3 11.20 0.91 4.10
C ILE A 3 10.13 0.85 2.98
N LEU A 4 10.58 0.71 1.73
CA LEU A 4 9.72 0.70 0.56
C LEU A 4 8.94 -0.62 0.41
N GLN A 5 9.48 -1.72 0.95
CA GLN A 5 8.81 -3.02 0.97
C GLN A 5 7.90 -3.22 2.19
N THR A 6 7.61 -2.15 2.94
CA THR A 6 6.63 -2.22 4.01
C THR A 6 5.25 -2.50 3.40
N ASP A 7 4.58 -3.51 3.93
CA ASP A 7 3.21 -3.84 3.57
C ASP A 7 2.29 -2.64 3.90
N ILE A 8 1.46 -2.30 2.92
CA ILE A 8 0.61 -1.13 2.94
C ILE A 8 -0.35 -1.07 4.13
N GLN A 9 -0.69 -2.22 4.73
CA GLN A 9 -1.55 -2.29 5.92
C GLN A 9 -0.91 -1.69 7.20
N PHE A 10 0.42 -1.53 7.21
CA PHE A 10 1.15 -0.94 8.34
C PHE A 10 1.43 0.56 8.12
N VAL A 11 1.02 1.11 6.98
CA VAL A 11 1.13 2.54 6.71
C VAL A 11 0.11 3.29 7.59
N PRO A 12 0.54 4.31 8.36
CA PRO A 12 -0.38 5.09 9.19
C PRO A 12 -1.54 5.68 8.37
N GLY A 13 -2.78 5.37 8.75
CA GLY A 13 -3.98 5.82 8.03
C GLY A 13 -4.52 4.84 6.99
N ILE A 14 -3.78 3.75 6.70
CA ILE A 14 -4.25 2.63 5.88
C ILE A 14 -4.43 1.41 6.78
N GLY A 15 -5.64 1.23 7.30
CA GLY A 15 -6.02 0.02 8.03
C GLY A 15 -6.21 -1.18 7.09
N PRO A 16 -6.38 -2.39 7.64
CA PRO A 16 -6.51 -3.63 6.86
C PRO A 16 -7.68 -3.61 5.87
N GLN A 17 -8.76 -2.89 6.21
CA GLN A 17 -9.91 -2.74 5.31
C GLN A 17 -9.56 -1.91 4.07
N ARG A 18 -8.82 -0.80 4.23
CA ARG A 18 -8.39 0.04 3.11
C ARG A 18 -7.31 -0.64 2.29
N ALA A 19 -6.39 -1.35 2.94
CA ALA A 19 -5.40 -2.18 2.26
C ALA A 19 -6.07 -3.20 1.33
N SER A 20 -7.13 -3.89 1.79
CA SER A 20 -7.87 -4.84 0.96
C SER A 20 -8.51 -4.20 -0.29
N VAL A 21 -9.00 -2.95 -0.18
CA VAL A 21 -9.54 -2.21 -1.33
C VAL A 21 -8.42 -1.83 -2.29
N LEU A 22 -7.31 -1.26 -1.79
CA LEU A 22 -6.16 -0.87 -2.60
C LEU A 22 -5.53 -2.07 -3.34
N ASN A 23 -5.43 -3.21 -2.66
CA ASN A 23 -4.94 -4.46 -3.24
C ASN A 23 -5.84 -4.95 -4.38
N LYS A 24 -7.17 -4.82 -4.25
CA LYS A 24 -8.12 -5.35 -5.23
C LYS A 24 -8.38 -4.42 -6.40
N GLU A 25 -8.39 -3.12 -6.16
CA GLU A 25 -8.76 -2.13 -7.18
C GLU A 25 -7.55 -1.60 -7.94
N LEU A 26 -6.40 -1.48 -7.27
CA LEU A 26 -5.23 -0.79 -7.81
C LEU A 26 -3.96 -1.67 -7.83
N ASP A 27 -4.04 -2.93 -7.37
CA ASP A 27 -2.89 -3.85 -7.23
C ASP A 27 -1.71 -3.24 -6.43
N ILE A 28 -2.02 -2.42 -5.41
CA ILE A 28 -1.03 -1.75 -4.57
C ILE A 28 -0.87 -2.51 -3.26
N PHE A 29 0.27 -3.19 -3.06
CA PHE A 29 0.52 -4.03 -1.88
C PHE A 29 1.56 -3.46 -0.93
N THR A 30 2.45 -2.62 -1.47
CA THR A 30 3.59 -2.09 -0.73
C THR A 30 3.62 -0.57 -0.76
N LEU A 31 4.43 -0.01 0.14
CA LEU A 31 4.69 1.41 0.22
C LEU A 31 5.36 1.93 -1.07
N GLU A 32 6.17 1.10 -1.73
CA GLU A 32 6.74 1.39 -3.05
C GLU A 32 5.66 1.57 -4.12
N ASP A 33 4.67 0.68 -4.14
CA ASP A 33 3.59 0.71 -5.14
C ASP A 33 2.79 2.02 -5.03
N LEU A 34 2.55 2.52 -3.81
CA LEU A 34 1.91 3.82 -3.59
C LEU A 34 2.72 4.98 -4.18
N PHE A 35 4.04 4.96 -4.03
CA PHE A 35 4.88 6.04 -4.56
C PHE A 35 5.00 5.99 -6.08
N ARG A 36 4.84 4.82 -6.68
CA ARG A 36 4.85 4.62 -8.13
C ARG A 36 3.47 4.81 -8.77
N TYR A 37 2.41 4.86 -7.96
CA TYR A 37 1.05 5.11 -8.42
C TYR A 37 0.82 6.61 -8.64
N TYR A 38 0.66 7.01 -9.89
CA TYR A 38 0.34 8.38 -10.30
C TYR A 38 -1.11 8.46 -10.80
N PRO A 39 -1.85 9.53 -10.48
CA PRO A 39 -3.25 9.70 -10.86
C PRO A 39 -3.46 9.87 -12.38
#